data_AF-A0A2C6DK42-F1
#
_entry.id   AF-A0A2C6DK42-F1
#
_cell.length_a   1.000
_cell.length_b   1.000
_cell.length_c   1.000
_cell.angle_alpha   90.00
_cell.angle_beta   90.00
_cell.angle_gamma   90.00
#
_symmetry.space_group_name_H-M   'P 1'
#
loop_
_entity.id
_entity.type
_entity.pdbx_description
1 polymer ?
#
loop_
_entity_poly.entity_id
_entity_poly.type
_entity_poly.pdbx_seq_one_letter_code
_entity_poly.pdbx_strand_id
1 'polypeptide(L)'
;MNKIYRVIWNSTLGQWIVTSELGRGKTKGTTSKALSVIALTSFLISPSVSALTIDAGETVSVPETQSSPWETSNLIVGSTGSGTLLIEDEGKVISTGIAYIGQATGSIGVAEVSGTGSLWDNNKYLSIGHSGNGLLTVNGGGIVKSHSGYIGTYGTGVVEVSGAGSEWNNWYGKISSTY
;
A
#
# COMPACT_ATOMS: atom_id res chain seq x y z
N MET A 1 25.62 2.61 27.93
CA MET A 1 24.53 3.01 28.83
C MET A 1 23.28 2.27 28.38
N ASN A 2 22.65 1.47 29.24
CA ASN A 2 21.41 0.79 28.88
C ASN A 2 20.24 1.73 29.12
N LYS A 3 19.50 2.06 28.06
CA LYS A 3 18.27 2.84 28.13
C LYS A 3 17.08 1.89 28.19
N ILE A 4 16.11 2.23 29.04
CA ILE A 4 14.86 1.48 29.18
C ILE A 4 13.72 2.43 28.83
N TYR A 5 12.85 2.00 27.94
CA TYR A 5 11.70 2.77 27.48
C TYR A 5 10.40 2.14 27.96
N ARG A 6 9.39 2.97 28.21
CA ARG A 6 8.01 2.49 28.36
C ARG A 6 7.29 2.63 27.02
N VAL A 7 6.78 1.52 26.53
CA VAL A 7 6.05 1.43 25.27
C VAL A 7 4.65 0.89 25.55
N ILE A 8 3.63 1.48 24.94
CA ILE A 8 2.23 1.05 25.04
C ILE A 8 1.68 0.71 23.66
N TRP A 9 0.80 -0.28 23.57
CA TRP A 9 0.04 -0.56 22.34
C TRP A 9 -1.14 0.41 22.24
N ASN A 10 -1.25 1.14 21.12
CA ASN A 10 -2.40 1.97 20.83
C ASN A 10 -3.33 1.23 19.86
N SER A 11 -4.47 0.76 20.36
CA SER A 11 -5.46 0.00 19.58
C SER A 11 -6.17 0.81 18.51
N THR A 12 -6.22 2.14 18.66
CA THR A 12 -6.85 3.03 17.68
C THR A 12 -5.94 3.27 16.48
N LEU A 13 -4.61 3.28 16.69
CA LEU A 13 -3.62 3.53 15.66
C LEU A 13 -2.88 2.27 15.18
N GLY A 14 -3.13 1.12 15.81
CA GLY A 14 -2.48 -0.15 15.46
C GLY A 14 -0.96 -0.16 15.63
N GLN A 15 -0.42 0.64 16.56
CA GLN A 15 1.03 0.82 16.72
C GLN A 15 1.49 0.91 18.17
N TRP A 16 2.76 0.59 18.39
CA TRP A 16 3.46 0.77 19.66
C TRP A 16 3.96 2.22 19.82
N ILE A 17 3.56 2.88 20.90
CA ILE A 17 3.93 4.28 21.21
C ILE A 17 4.87 4.32 22.40
N VAL A 18 6.01 5.01 22.27
CA VAL A 18 6.93 5.28 23.38
C VAL A 18 6.40 6.46 24.19
N THR A 19 6.16 6.25 25.48
CA THR A 19 5.53 7.26 26.35
C THR A 19 6.52 7.96 27.27
N SER A 20 7.69 7.36 27.52
CA SER A 20 8.77 7.97 28.30
C SER A 20 10.06 7.16 28.20
N GLU A 21 11.20 7.83 28.37
CA GLU A 21 12.49 7.22 28.68
C GLU A 21 12.63 7.11 30.19
N LEU A 22 12.80 5.89 30.71
CA LEU A 22 12.96 5.63 32.14
C LEU A 22 14.45 5.53 32.45
N GLY A 23 15.08 6.68 32.69
CA GLY A 23 16.47 6.75 33.13
C GLY A 23 16.61 6.25 34.58
N ARG A 24 17.28 5.12 34.81
CA ARG A 24 17.67 4.69 36.16
C ARG A 24 18.93 5.46 36.59
N GLY A 25 18.76 6.70 37.06
CA GLY A 25 19.85 7.54 37.59
C GLY A 25 19.61 7.92 39.05
N LYS A 26 20.51 7.53 39.96
CA LYS A 26 20.56 8.09 41.33
C LYS A 26 20.99 9.56 41.23
N THR A 27 20.17 10.49 41.69
CA THR A 27 20.39 11.94 41.57
C THR A 27 21.28 12.50 42.69
N LYS A 28 22.19 13.40 42.32
CA LYS A 28 22.73 14.47 43.18
C LYS A 28 23.16 15.63 42.27
N GLY A 29 22.68 16.85 42.53
CA GLY A 29 23.29 18.09 42.03
C GLY A 29 22.50 18.91 41.02
N THR A 30 22.03 20.05 41.52
CA THR A 30 21.79 21.40 40.96
C THR A 30 22.01 21.68 39.46
N THR A 31 21.00 22.35 38.87
CA THR A 31 21.00 23.30 37.73
C THR A 31 21.79 22.94 36.46
N SER A 32 21.06 22.61 35.39
CA SER A 32 21.43 23.05 34.05
C SER A 32 20.24 23.00 33.09
N LYS A 33 20.07 24.13 32.41
CA LYS A 33 19.15 24.38 31.29
C LYS A 33 19.35 23.38 30.15
N ALA A 34 18.35 23.37 29.26
CA ALA A 34 18.24 22.67 27.99
C ALA A 34 17.57 21.29 28.06
N LEU A 35 16.23 21.31 28.11
CA LEU A 35 15.44 20.25 27.52
C LEU A 35 15.67 20.31 26.00
N SER A 36 16.67 19.57 25.50
CA SER A 36 16.71 19.20 24.09
C SER A 36 15.54 18.27 23.84
N VAL A 37 14.42 18.85 23.41
CA VAL A 37 13.39 18.12 22.69
C VAL A 37 14.04 17.70 21.38
N ILE A 38 14.67 16.52 21.37
CA ILE A 38 14.86 15.81 20.11
C ILE A 38 13.46 15.38 19.74
N ALA A 39 12.80 16.20 18.93
CA ALA A 39 11.65 15.78 18.18
C ALA A 39 12.12 14.56 17.38
N LEU A 40 11.78 13.36 17.86
CA LEU A 40 11.64 12.23 16.96
C LEU A 40 10.53 12.70 16.02
N THR A 41 10.89 13.15 14.82
CA THR A 41 9.92 13.54 13.81
C THR A 41 9.13 12.30 13.47
N SER A 42 8.05 12.06 14.23
CA SER A 42 6.97 11.20 13.80
C SER A 42 6.51 11.81 12.49
N PHE A 43 6.81 11.14 11.38
CA PHE A 43 6.22 11.48 10.12
C PHE A 43 4.73 11.10 10.23
N LEU A 44 3.93 12.06 10.69
CA LEU A 44 2.48 11.99 10.60
C LEU A 44 2.15 12.18 9.12
N ILE A 45 2.09 11.09 8.35
CA ILE A 45 1.15 11.08 7.24
C ILE A 45 -0.18 10.71 7.89
N SER A 46 -0.93 11.72 8.33
CA SER A 46 -2.38 11.56 8.30
C SER A 46 -2.72 11.18 6.86
N PRO A 47 -3.43 10.08 6.55
CA PRO A 47 -3.92 9.89 5.19
C PRO A 47 -4.92 11.02 4.93
N SER A 48 -4.43 12.10 4.34
CA SER A 48 -5.26 13.00 3.56
C SER A 48 -5.87 12.13 2.46
N VAL A 49 -7.20 12.08 2.40
CA VAL A 49 -7.94 11.47 1.29
C VAL A 49 -7.76 12.36 0.06
N SER A 50 -6.57 12.32 -0.50
CA SER A 50 -6.22 12.79 -1.84
C SER A 50 -5.78 11.57 -2.62
N ALA A 51 -6.11 11.50 -3.92
CA ALA A 51 -5.71 10.41 -4.81
C ALA A 51 -4.29 9.93 -4.48
N LEU A 52 -4.21 8.71 -3.93
CA LEU A 52 -2.92 8.23 -3.49
C LEU A 52 -2.15 7.78 -4.73
N THR A 53 -0.96 8.34 -4.87
CA THR A 53 -0.08 8.11 -6.01
C THR A 53 1.18 7.46 -5.48
N ILE A 54 1.38 6.19 -5.84
CA ILE A 54 2.64 5.46 -5.68
C ILE A 54 3.47 5.78 -6.93
N ASP A 55 4.48 6.63 -6.80
CA ASP A 55 5.29 7.11 -7.92
C ASP A 55 6.75 7.36 -7.49
N ALA A 56 7.59 7.84 -8.40
CA ALA A 56 9.01 8.13 -8.17
C ALA A 56 9.85 6.92 -7.70
N GLY A 57 9.43 5.71 -8.06
CA GLY A 57 10.08 4.44 -7.69
C GLY A 57 9.62 3.89 -6.34
N GLU A 58 8.61 4.51 -5.71
CA GLU A 58 8.04 4.03 -4.45
C GLU A 58 7.48 2.60 -4.58
N THR A 59 7.68 1.81 -3.53
CA THR A 59 7.04 0.50 -3.36
C THR A 59 6.20 0.54 -2.09
N VAL A 60 4.92 0.21 -2.23
CA VAL A 60 3.98 0.05 -1.13
C VAL A 60 3.60 -1.42 -1.04
N SER A 61 3.82 -2.04 0.12
CA SER A 61 3.31 -3.36 0.46
C SER A 61 2.19 -3.28 1.50
N VAL A 62 1.15 -4.08 1.32
CA VAL A 62 0.03 -4.27 2.25
C VAL A 62 0.05 -5.72 2.71
N PRO A 63 0.21 -6.01 4.02
CA PRO A 63 0.09 -5.09 5.16
C PRO A 63 1.41 -4.45 5.68
N GLU A 64 2.57 -4.68 5.05
CA GLU A 64 3.85 -4.30 5.66
C GLU A 64 3.99 -2.77 5.86
N THR A 65 3.76 -2.00 4.80
CA THR A 65 3.93 -0.54 4.79
C THR A 65 2.62 0.23 5.00
N GLN A 66 1.48 -0.45 4.83
CA GLN A 66 0.14 0.12 5.00
C GLN A 66 -0.79 -0.84 5.74
N SER A 67 -1.77 -0.30 6.43
CA SER A 67 -2.77 -1.09 7.16
C SER A 67 -3.57 -2.02 6.25
N SER A 68 -4.01 -3.17 6.75
CA SER A 68 -5.01 -4.03 6.10
C SER A 68 -6.33 -4.01 6.91
N PRO A 69 -7.47 -3.61 6.32
CA PRO A 69 -7.62 -3.11 4.96
C PRO A 69 -7.02 -1.71 4.76
N TRP A 70 -6.50 -1.48 3.57
CA TRP A 70 -6.05 -0.18 3.10
C TRP A 70 -7.13 0.47 2.24
N GLU A 71 -7.78 1.49 2.79
CA GLU A 71 -8.90 2.17 2.15
C GLU A 71 -8.42 3.44 1.44
N THR A 72 -8.74 3.56 0.14
CA THR A 72 -8.41 4.74 -0.66
C THR A 72 -9.56 5.14 -1.60
N SER A 73 -9.50 6.37 -2.10
CA SER A 73 -10.37 6.82 -3.19
C SER A 73 -9.77 6.36 -4.53
N ASN A 74 -9.12 7.26 -5.27
CA ASN A 74 -8.32 6.88 -6.42
C ASN A 74 -6.99 6.27 -5.97
N LEU A 75 -6.55 5.24 -6.68
CA LEU A 75 -5.27 4.58 -6.46
C LEU A 75 -4.46 4.59 -7.75
N ILE A 76 -3.33 5.28 -7.76
CA ILE A 76 -2.48 5.41 -8.94
C ILE A 76 -1.14 4.77 -8.63
N VAL A 77 -0.76 3.77 -9.43
CA VAL A 77 0.53 3.09 -9.37
C VAL A 77 1.31 3.43 -10.64
N GLY A 78 2.36 4.24 -10.50
CA GLY A 78 3.09 4.84 -11.63
C GLY A 78 2.27 5.90 -12.36
N SER A 79 2.15 7.10 -11.76
CA SER A 79 1.41 8.22 -12.37
C SER A 79 2.15 8.78 -13.58
N THR A 80 3.32 9.39 -13.36
CA THR A 80 4.19 9.93 -14.41
C THR A 80 5.58 9.31 -14.42
N GLY A 81 6.02 8.75 -13.29
CA GLY A 81 7.22 7.92 -13.18
C GLY A 81 6.87 6.45 -12.95
N SER A 82 7.58 5.81 -12.02
CA SER A 82 7.40 4.40 -11.68
C SER A 82 6.80 4.20 -10.30
N GLY A 83 5.96 3.18 -10.11
CA GLY A 83 5.48 2.79 -8.78
C GLY A 83 5.15 1.30 -8.70
N THR A 84 5.22 0.75 -7.50
CA THR A 84 4.96 -0.66 -7.22
C THR A 84 3.98 -0.83 -6.06
N LEU A 85 2.94 -1.65 -6.25
CA LEU A 85 2.00 -2.05 -5.21
C LEU A 85 2.07 -3.57 -5.00
N LEU A 86 2.32 -4.00 -3.77
CA LEU A 86 2.30 -5.40 -3.36
C LEU A 86 1.15 -5.63 -2.38
N ILE A 87 0.31 -6.61 -2.66
CA ILE A 87 -0.79 -7.04 -1.79
C ILE A 87 -0.57 -8.51 -1.50
N GLU A 88 0.01 -8.78 -0.34
CA GLU A 88 0.52 -10.09 0.08
C GLU A 88 0.09 -10.40 1.52
N ASP A 89 0.38 -11.60 2.04
CA ASP A 89 0.13 -11.97 3.44
C ASP A 89 -1.29 -11.62 3.96
N GLU A 90 -2.32 -11.99 3.18
CA GLU A 90 -3.73 -11.70 3.47
C GLU A 90 -4.08 -10.19 3.47
N GLY A 91 -3.21 -9.38 2.86
CA GLY A 91 -3.37 -7.95 2.65
C GLY A 91 -4.64 -7.61 1.87
N LYS A 92 -5.29 -6.50 2.26
CA LYS A 92 -6.54 -6.06 1.63
C LYS A 92 -6.42 -4.61 1.22
N VAL A 93 -6.72 -4.32 -0.04
CA VAL A 93 -6.82 -2.95 -0.56
C VAL A 93 -8.23 -2.74 -1.07
N ILE A 94 -8.86 -1.65 -0.63
CA ILE A 94 -10.19 -1.26 -1.06
C ILE A 94 -10.08 0.14 -1.66
N SER A 95 -10.37 0.24 -2.95
CA SER A 95 -10.34 1.50 -3.70
C SER A 95 -11.73 1.87 -4.19
N THR A 96 -12.18 3.07 -3.83
CA THR A 96 -13.54 3.56 -4.11
C THR A 96 -13.65 4.48 -5.32
N GLY A 97 -12.50 4.87 -5.87
CA GLY A 97 -12.34 5.69 -7.06
C GLY A 97 -11.73 4.91 -8.22
N ILE A 98 -11.22 5.62 -9.23
CA ILE A 98 -10.56 5.00 -10.37
C ILE A 98 -9.16 4.54 -9.95
N ALA A 99 -8.80 3.32 -10.35
CA ALA A 99 -7.47 2.76 -10.17
C ALA A 99 -6.71 2.72 -11.49
N TYR A 100 -5.45 3.15 -11.46
CA TYR A 100 -4.55 3.13 -12.61
C TYR A 100 -3.24 2.42 -12.26
N ILE A 101 -2.77 1.58 -13.18
CA ILE A 101 -1.43 0.99 -13.17
C ILE A 101 -0.75 1.44 -14.47
N GLY A 102 0.21 2.36 -14.40
CA GLY A 102 0.82 2.98 -15.59
C GLY A 102 -0.10 4.01 -16.25
N GLN A 103 -0.30 5.15 -15.57
CA GLN A 103 -1.30 6.15 -15.97
C GLN A 103 -0.90 6.97 -17.20
N ALA A 104 0.30 7.57 -17.23
CA ALA A 104 0.72 8.54 -18.25
C ALA A 104 1.79 8.00 -19.19
N THR A 105 1.99 8.67 -20.33
CA THR A 105 3.03 8.31 -21.30
C THR A 105 4.41 8.26 -20.64
N GLY A 106 5.11 7.14 -20.80
CA GLY A 106 6.43 6.92 -20.19
C GLY A 106 6.40 6.44 -18.74
N SER A 107 5.24 6.39 -18.09
CA SER A 107 5.11 5.88 -16.72
C SER A 107 5.11 4.35 -16.68
N ILE A 108 5.49 3.79 -15.54
CA ILE A 108 5.55 2.34 -15.29
C ILE A 108 4.83 2.02 -13.98
N GLY A 109 3.69 1.34 -14.06
CA GLY A 109 3.01 0.81 -12.88
C GLY A 109 3.17 -0.70 -12.79
N VAL A 110 3.45 -1.20 -11.59
CA VAL A 110 3.46 -2.64 -11.30
C VAL A 110 2.59 -2.90 -10.08
N ALA A 111 1.65 -3.84 -10.18
CA ALA A 111 0.92 -4.34 -9.02
C ALA A 111 0.95 -5.87 -8.96
N GLU A 112 1.14 -6.41 -7.77
CA GLU A 112 1.06 -7.84 -7.49
C GLU A 112 0.03 -8.09 -6.39
N VAL A 113 -0.87 -9.06 -6.63
CA VAL A 113 -1.81 -9.57 -5.63
C VAL A 113 -1.56 -11.05 -5.46
N SER A 114 -0.87 -11.40 -4.37
CA SER A 114 -0.28 -12.71 -4.18
C SER A 114 -0.73 -13.37 -2.89
N GLY A 115 -0.93 -14.68 -2.95
CA GLY A 115 -1.25 -15.50 -1.79
C GLY A 115 -2.73 -15.57 -1.47
N THR A 116 -3.11 -16.67 -0.82
CA THR A 116 -4.50 -16.93 -0.44
C THR A 116 -4.96 -15.90 0.59
N GLY A 117 -6.12 -15.28 0.35
CA GLY A 117 -6.70 -14.27 1.25
C GLY A 117 -6.35 -12.83 0.89
N SER A 118 -5.33 -12.63 0.05
CA SER A 118 -4.98 -11.30 -0.49
C SER A 118 -6.03 -10.81 -1.46
N LEU A 119 -6.46 -9.55 -1.30
CA LEU A 119 -7.58 -8.98 -2.03
C LEU A 119 -7.32 -7.53 -2.44
N TRP A 120 -7.54 -7.23 -3.71
CA TRP A 120 -7.78 -5.87 -4.18
C TRP A 120 -9.23 -5.72 -4.62
N ASP A 121 -10.04 -4.97 -3.88
CA ASP A 121 -11.42 -4.64 -4.23
C ASP A 121 -11.54 -3.20 -4.73
N ASN A 122 -11.58 -3.04 -6.05
CA ASN A 122 -11.79 -1.75 -6.69
C ASN A 122 -13.25 -1.60 -7.14
N ASN A 123 -14.01 -0.70 -6.54
CA ASN A 123 -15.44 -0.60 -6.85
C ASN A 123 -15.77 0.22 -8.12
N LYS A 124 -14.76 0.73 -8.84
CA LYS A 124 -14.88 1.45 -10.13
C LYS A 124 -14.03 0.80 -11.23
N TYR A 125 -13.43 1.63 -12.07
CA TYR A 125 -12.59 1.22 -13.19
C TYR A 125 -11.19 0.93 -12.69
N LEU A 126 -10.64 -0.20 -13.14
CA LEU A 126 -9.24 -0.55 -13.00
C LEU A 126 -8.62 -0.56 -14.40
N SER A 127 -7.70 0.36 -14.66
CA SER A 127 -7.00 0.48 -15.95
C SER A 127 -5.54 0.10 -15.80
N ILE A 128 -5.12 -0.91 -16.57
CA ILE A 128 -3.75 -1.42 -16.63
C ILE A 128 -3.14 -0.96 -17.95
N GLY A 129 -2.10 -0.14 -17.88
CA GLY A 129 -1.46 0.47 -19.05
C GLY A 129 -2.36 1.49 -19.74
N HIS A 130 -2.84 2.51 -18.99
CA HIS A 130 -3.77 3.50 -19.55
C HIS A 130 -3.12 4.30 -20.69
N SER A 131 -2.00 4.97 -20.43
CA SER A 131 -1.15 5.58 -21.47
C SER A 131 0.33 5.24 -21.29
N GLY A 132 0.70 4.66 -20.15
CA GLY A 132 2.03 4.14 -19.86
C GLY A 132 2.10 2.62 -20.01
N ASN A 133 3.05 2.03 -19.29
CA ASN A 133 3.20 0.58 -19.16
C ASN A 133 2.64 0.14 -17.82
N GLY A 134 1.65 -0.75 -17.83
CA GLY A 134 1.07 -1.33 -16.63
C GLY A 134 1.21 -2.84 -16.61
N LEU A 135 1.64 -3.38 -15.47
CA LEU A 135 1.68 -4.81 -15.20
C LEU A 135 0.85 -5.12 -13.95
N LEU A 136 -0.09 -6.05 -14.08
CA LEU A 136 -0.82 -6.63 -12.95
C LEU A 136 -0.56 -8.13 -12.92
N THR A 137 -0.03 -8.63 -11.80
CA THR A 137 0.13 -10.05 -11.53
C THR A 137 -0.82 -10.47 -10.42
N VAL A 138 -1.56 -11.56 -10.64
CA VAL A 138 -2.44 -12.18 -9.66
C VAL A 138 -2.06 -13.65 -9.53
N ASN A 139 -1.49 -14.02 -8.38
CA ASN A 139 -0.88 -15.33 -8.18
C ASN A 139 -1.21 -15.94 -6.82
N GLY A 140 -0.99 -17.26 -6.70
CA GLY A 140 -1.06 -17.97 -5.41
C GLY A 140 -2.40 -17.92 -4.68
N GLY A 141 -3.53 -17.72 -5.38
CA GLY A 141 -4.85 -17.59 -4.77
C GLY A 141 -5.27 -16.15 -4.46
N GLY A 142 -4.52 -15.15 -4.96
CA GLY A 142 -4.88 -13.74 -4.85
C GLY A 142 -6.13 -13.40 -5.67
N ILE A 143 -6.88 -12.39 -5.21
CA ILE A 143 -8.13 -11.99 -5.86
C ILE A 143 -8.12 -10.49 -6.16
N VAL A 144 -8.40 -10.13 -7.40
CA VAL A 144 -8.71 -8.77 -7.82
C VAL A 144 -10.18 -8.66 -8.18
N LYS A 145 -10.84 -7.61 -7.72
CA LYS A 145 -12.20 -7.24 -8.11
C LYS A 145 -12.20 -5.83 -8.68
N SER A 146 -12.98 -5.64 -9.74
CA SER A 146 -13.21 -4.33 -10.36
C SER A 146 -14.66 -4.19 -10.81
N HIS A 147 -15.21 -2.98 -10.93
CA HIS A 147 -16.46 -2.83 -11.69
C HIS A 147 -16.20 -3.06 -13.18
N SER A 148 -15.20 -2.37 -13.73
CA SER A 148 -14.74 -2.57 -15.11
C SER A 148 -13.22 -2.67 -15.14
N GLY A 149 -12.70 -3.53 -16.02
CA GLY A 149 -11.28 -3.69 -16.29
C GLY A 149 -10.93 -3.22 -17.69
N TYR A 150 -9.86 -2.43 -17.82
CA TYR A 150 -9.31 -2.01 -19.12
C TYR A 150 -7.83 -2.35 -19.16
N ILE A 151 -7.38 -2.94 -20.27
CA ILE A 151 -5.98 -3.33 -20.47
C ILE A 151 -5.51 -2.65 -21.75
N GLY A 152 -4.45 -1.83 -21.66
CA GLY A 152 -3.84 -1.17 -22.81
C GLY A 152 -4.75 -0.16 -23.51
N THR A 153 -5.42 0.74 -22.77
CA THR A 153 -6.38 1.70 -23.34
C THR A 153 -5.75 2.59 -24.41
N TYR A 154 -4.60 3.18 -24.10
CA TYR A 154 -3.76 4.00 -24.99
C TYR A 154 -2.26 3.65 -24.86
N GLY A 155 -1.91 2.74 -23.95
CA GLY A 155 -0.54 2.29 -23.68
C GLY A 155 -0.43 0.77 -23.70
N THR A 156 0.55 0.23 -22.96
CA THR A 156 0.76 -1.23 -22.87
C THR A 156 0.28 -1.74 -21.52
N GLY A 157 -0.77 -2.56 -21.53
CA GLY A 157 -1.23 -3.27 -20.34
C GLY A 157 -0.92 -4.76 -20.45
N VAL A 158 -0.37 -5.34 -19.39
CA VAL A 158 -0.16 -6.79 -19.25
C VAL A 158 -0.82 -7.24 -17.96
N VAL A 159 -1.59 -8.32 -18.06
CA VAL A 159 -2.19 -8.96 -16.89
C VAL A 159 -1.83 -10.44 -16.92
N GLU A 160 -1.25 -10.92 -15.83
CA GLU A 160 -0.98 -12.33 -15.60
C GLU A 160 -1.84 -12.82 -14.44
N VAL A 161 -2.62 -13.87 -14.68
CA VAL A 161 -3.38 -14.57 -13.63
C VAL A 161 -2.91 -16.02 -13.64
N SER A 162 -2.20 -16.44 -12.60
CA SER A 162 -1.54 -17.76 -12.52
C SER A 162 -1.67 -18.35 -11.11
N GLY A 163 -1.50 -19.67 -10.95
CA GLY A 163 -1.67 -20.34 -9.67
C GLY A 163 -3.13 -20.65 -9.32
N ALA A 164 -3.34 -21.80 -8.69
CA ALA A 164 -4.65 -22.27 -8.30
C ALA A 164 -5.40 -21.24 -7.43
N GLY A 165 -6.64 -20.93 -7.82
CA GLY A 165 -7.52 -20.03 -7.06
C GLY A 165 -7.29 -18.53 -7.29
N SER A 166 -6.34 -18.17 -8.15
CA SER A 166 -6.12 -16.77 -8.54
C SER A 166 -7.20 -16.27 -9.48
N GLU A 167 -7.72 -15.07 -9.22
CA GLU A 167 -8.86 -14.53 -9.94
C GLU A 167 -8.77 -13.02 -10.17
N TRP A 168 -9.19 -12.58 -11.34
CA TRP A 168 -9.64 -11.21 -11.57
C TRP A 168 -11.10 -11.22 -12.01
N ASN A 169 -11.96 -10.66 -11.15
CA ASN A 169 -13.40 -10.57 -11.32
C ASN A 169 -13.81 -9.15 -11.70
N ASN A 170 -14.63 -9.00 -12.74
CA ASN A 170 -15.27 -7.74 -13.09
C ASN A 170 -16.77 -7.93 -13.42
N TRP A 171 -17.50 -6.82 -13.59
CA TRP A 171 -18.94 -6.89 -13.85
C TRP A 171 -19.30 -7.65 -15.14
N TYR A 172 -18.37 -7.70 -16.10
CA TYR A 172 -18.57 -8.34 -17.40
C TYR A 172 -18.12 -9.81 -17.43
N GLY A 173 -17.36 -10.27 -16.44
CA GLY A 173 -16.86 -11.64 -16.39
C GLY A 173 -15.67 -11.83 -15.47
N LYS A 174 -15.04 -13.00 -15.59
CA LYS A 174 -13.97 -13.47 -14.71
C LYS A 174 -12.82 -14.01 -15.55
N ILE A 175 -11.59 -13.65 -15.17
CA ILE A 175 -10.35 -14.29 -15.59
C ILE A 175 -9.84 -15.05 -14.37
N SER A 176 -9.50 -16.33 -14.53
CA SER A 176 -9.02 -17.14 -13.40
C SER A 176 -8.05 -18.22 -13.85
N SER A 177 -7.08 -18.55 -13.00
CA SER A 177 -6.26 -19.75 -13.18
C SER A 177 -6.75 -20.90 -12.30
N THR A 178 -6.63 -22.10 -12.86
CA THR A 178 -6.87 -23.37 -12.16
C THR A 178 -5.59 -24.14 -11.88
N TYR A 179 -4.45 -23.64 -12.38
CA TYR A 179 -3.12 -24.24 -12.27
C TYR A 179 -2.10 -23.19 -11.82
#